data_AF-A0A5P1EEL1-F1
#
_entry.id   AF-A0A5P1EEL1-F1
#
_cell.length_a   1.000
_cell.length_b   1.000
_cell.length_c   1.000
_cell.angle_alpha   90.00
_cell.angle_beta   90.00
_cell.angle_gamma   90.00
#
_symmetry.space_group_name_H-M   'P 1'
#
loop_
_entity.id
_entity.type
_entity.pdbx_description
1 polymer ?
#
loop_
_entity_poly.entity_id
_entity_poly.type
_entity_poly.pdbx_seq_one_letter_code
_entity_poly.pdbx_strand_id
1 'polypeptide(L)'
;MAEGGKPDAQLFQLLSNLLQQVESLSNQEEVELRAKIQALGLEVTKVPSKPSEDIGELEIAAELDKLSAKLDDVDKMISSTMAEDPQVRSLLSSTSDVWMPVITASADQRRGFTAGTSSEGGQKEE
;
A
#
# COMPACT_ATOMS: atom_id res chain seq x y z
N MET A 1 5.43 27.07 1.85
CA MET A 1 4.68 26.05 2.61
C MET A 1 5.07 24.73 1.98
N ALA A 2 5.68 23.82 2.74
CA ALA A 2 6.24 22.59 2.20
C ALA A 2 5.12 21.74 1.60
N GLU A 3 5.14 21.55 0.28
CA GLU A 3 4.29 20.59 -0.40
C GLU A 3 4.71 19.19 0.07
N GLY A 4 4.05 18.69 1.10
CA GLY A 4 4.11 17.28 1.45
C GLY A 4 3.49 16.50 0.31
N GLY A 5 4.32 15.99 -0.60
CA GLY A 5 3.89 15.17 -1.72
C GLY A 5 2.98 14.03 -1.25
N LYS A 6 2.03 13.62 -2.09
CA LYS A 6 1.02 12.62 -1.75
C LYS A 6 1.68 11.36 -1.15
N PRO A 7 1.16 10.80 -0.04
CA PRO A 7 1.84 9.73 0.70
C PRO A 7 2.01 8.46 -0.13
N ASP A 8 1.08 8.15 -1.03
CA ASP A 8 1.18 7.05 -1.98
C ASP A 8 2.36 7.25 -2.95
N ALA A 9 2.54 8.47 -3.47
CA ALA A 9 3.65 8.75 -4.39
C ALA A 9 5.02 8.49 -3.75
N GLN A 10 5.19 8.89 -2.48
CA GLN A 10 6.43 8.64 -1.74
C GLN A 10 6.68 7.13 -1.55
N LEU A 11 5.64 6.36 -1.23
CA LEU A 11 5.73 4.91 -1.10
C LEU A 11 6.10 4.23 -2.42
N PHE A 12 5.43 4.57 -3.51
CA PHE A 12 5.73 3.94 -4.81
C PHE A 12 7.10 4.35 -5.34
N GLN A 13 7.55 5.58 -5.10
CA GLN A 13 8.92 5.98 -5.42
C GLN A 13 9.96 5.13 -4.67
N LEU A 14 9.76 4.91 -3.36
CA LEU A 14 10.63 4.04 -2.56
C LEU A 14 10.64 2.61 -3.11
N LEU A 15 9.47 2.02 -3.39
CA LEU A 15 9.35 0.67 -3.92
C LEU A 15 10.00 0.52 -5.29
N SER A 16 9.84 1.50 -6.19
CA SER A 16 10.51 1.52 -7.49
C SER A 16 12.03 1.58 -7.36
N ASN A 17 12.55 2.40 -6.44
CA ASN A 17 14.00 2.50 -6.20
C ASN A 17 14.57 1.19 -5.64
N LEU A 18 13.86 0.56 -4.68
CA LEU A 18 14.27 -0.73 -4.10
C LEU A 18 14.29 -1.83 -5.16
N LEU A 19 13.26 -1.89 -6.01
CA LEU A 19 13.19 -2.83 -7.11
C LEU A 19 14.36 -2.65 -8.09
N GLN A 20 14.64 -1.42 -8.52
CA GLN A 20 15.78 -1.12 -9.39
C GLN A 20 17.11 -1.55 -8.77
N GLN A 21 17.28 -1.36 -7.46
CA GLN A 21 18.46 -1.81 -6.75
C GLN A 21 18.58 -3.34 -6.74
N VAL A 22 17.48 -4.06 -6.48
CA VAL A 22 17.46 -5.53 -6.55
C VAL A 22 17.83 -6.01 -7.94
N GLU A 23 17.24 -5.45 -8.99
CA GLU A 23 17.51 -5.82 -10.38
C GLU A 23 18.95 -5.52 -10.80
N SER A 24 19.52 -4.41 -10.32
CA SER A 24 20.92 -4.07 -10.56
C SER A 24 21.88 -5.01 -9.83
N LEU A 25 21.54 -5.49 -8.64
CA LEU A 25 22.38 -6.39 -7.85
C LEU A 25 22.28 -7.85 -8.34
N SER A 26 21.10 -8.27 -8.75
CA SER A 26 20.86 -9.61 -9.30
C SER A 26 21.25 -9.72 -10.77
N ASN A 27 21.37 -8.59 -11.47
CA ASN A 27 21.51 -8.48 -12.92
C ASN A 27 20.39 -9.24 -13.67
N GLN A 28 19.20 -9.29 -13.05
CA GLN A 28 18.02 -10.00 -13.53
C GLN A 28 16.79 -9.13 -13.30
N GLU A 29 15.90 -9.12 -14.29
CA GLU A 29 14.62 -8.42 -14.18
C GLU A 29 13.67 -9.13 -13.21
N GLU A 30 13.10 -8.38 -12.28
CA GLU A 30 12.19 -8.88 -11.23
C GLU A 30 10.72 -8.63 -11.62
N VAL A 31 10.28 -9.34 -12.66
CA VAL A 31 8.94 -9.18 -13.26
C VAL A 31 7.82 -9.41 -12.24
N GLU A 32 7.97 -10.39 -11.35
CA GLU A 32 6.97 -10.67 -10.32
C GLU A 32 6.86 -9.54 -9.30
N LEU A 33 7.98 -8.97 -8.84
CA LEU A 33 7.97 -7.84 -7.92
C LEU A 33 7.35 -6.60 -8.56
N ARG A 34 7.61 -6.36 -9.85
CA ARG A 34 6.93 -5.29 -10.62
C ARG A 34 5.42 -5.49 -10.64
N ALA A 35 4.96 -6.70 -10.92
CA ALA A 35 3.53 -7.01 -10.93
C ALA A 35 2.90 -6.80 -9.55
N LYS A 36 3.58 -7.22 -8.47
CA LYS A 36 3.13 -7.00 -7.08
C LYS A 36 3.05 -5.51 -6.73
N ILE A 37 4.03 -4.70 -7.13
CA ILE A 37 4.03 -3.24 -6.91
C ILE A 37 2.86 -2.59 -7.67
N GLN A 38 2.61 -2.99 -8.92
CA GLN A 38 1.46 -2.48 -9.68
C GLN A 38 0.12 -2.88 -9.06
N ALA A 39 -0.02 -4.13 -8.63
CA ALA A 39 -1.23 -4.61 -7.95
C ALA A 39 -1.48 -3.86 -6.64
N LEU A 40 -0.42 -3.58 -5.87
CA LEU A 40 -0.49 -2.76 -4.66
C LEU A 40 -0.96 -1.33 -4.98
N GLY A 41 -0.48 -0.75 -6.08
CA GLY A 41 -0.95 0.53 -6.60
C GLY A 41 -2.45 0.59 -6.82
N LEU A 42 -3.03 -0.47 -7.37
CA LEU A 42 -4.49 -0.57 -7.52
C LEU A 42 -5.17 -0.74 -6.16
N GLU A 43 -4.63 -1.58 -5.28
CA GLU A 43 -5.20 -1.86 -3.95
C GLU A 43 -5.31 -0.61 -3.07
N VAL A 44 -4.28 0.25 -3.06
CA VAL A 44 -4.28 1.44 -2.18
C VAL A 44 -5.36 2.46 -2.55
N THR A 45 -5.79 2.49 -3.81
CA THR A 45 -6.85 3.41 -4.29
C THR A 45 -8.25 2.88 -4.05
N LYS A 46 -8.40 1.59 -3.69
CA LYS A 46 -9.72 1.02 -3.44
C LYS A 46 -10.33 1.66 -2.21
N VAL A 47 -11.60 2.05 -2.36
CA VAL A 47 -12.44 2.56 -1.29
C VAL A 47 -13.66 1.65 -1.21
N PRO A 48 -13.96 1.07 -0.03
CA PRO A 48 -15.18 0.30 0.16
C PRO A 48 -16.40 1.10 -0.28
N SER A 49 -17.32 0.47 -1.02
CA SER A 49 -18.61 1.06 -1.30
C SER A 49 -19.35 1.31 0.01
N LYS A 50 -20.11 2.42 0.06
CA LYS A 50 -21.08 2.58 1.15
C LYS A 50 -22.04 1.38 1.12
N PRO A 51 -22.34 0.76 2.27
CA PRO A 51 -23.33 -0.31 2.30
C PRO A 51 -24.65 0.23 1.75
N SER A 52 -25.23 -0.49 0.80
CA SER A 52 -26.49 -0.13 0.13
C SER A 52 -27.73 -0.45 0.98
N GLU A 53 -27.54 -1.22 2.05
CA GLU A 53 -28.60 -1.69 2.94
C GLU A 53 -28.29 -1.34 4.39
N ASP A 54 -29.34 -1.10 5.15
CA ASP A 54 -29.29 -0.94 6.61
C ASP A 54 -28.97 -2.31 7.21
N ILE A 55 -27.69 -2.56 7.47
CA ILE A 55 -27.18 -3.83 7.96
C ILE A 55 -27.64 -3.98 9.42
N GLY A 56 -28.32 -5.08 9.78
CA GLY A 56 -28.78 -5.30 11.14
C GLY A 56 -27.64 -5.50 12.15
N GLU A 57 -27.86 -5.20 13.43
CA GLU A 57 -26.85 -5.29 14.50
C GLU A 57 -26.15 -6.66 14.57
N LEU A 58 -26.90 -7.75 14.34
CA LEU A 58 -26.36 -9.11 14.34
C LEU A 58 -25.33 -9.33 13.22
N GLU A 59 -25.58 -8.78 12.04
CA GLU A 59 -24.71 -8.92 10.88
C GLU A 59 -23.51 -7.96 10.98
N ILE A 60 -23.69 -6.79 11.59
CA ILE A 60 -22.58 -5.92 12.00
C ILE A 60 -21.63 -6.67 12.95
N ALA A 61 -22.15 -7.34 13.97
CA ALA A 61 -21.33 -8.12 14.89
C ALA A 61 -20.56 -9.24 14.17
N ALA A 62 -21.22 -9.95 13.24
CA ALA A 62 -20.56 -11.00 12.45
C ALA A 62 -19.44 -10.47 11.54
N GLU A 63 -19.63 -9.32 10.90
CA GLU A 63 -18.58 -8.70 10.09
C GLU A 63 -17.44 -8.13 10.95
N LEU A 64 -17.74 -7.64 12.17
CA LEU A 64 -16.71 -7.23 13.13
C LEU A 64 -15.88 -8.42 13.62
N ASP A 65 -16.50 -9.54 13.95
CA ASP A 65 -15.80 -10.77 14.36
C ASP A 65 -14.87 -11.27 13.25
N LYS A 66 -15.36 -11.24 12.01
CA LYS A 66 -14.58 -11.60 10.81
C LYS A 66 -13.43 -10.62 10.55
N LEU A 67 -13.63 -9.32 10.77
CA LEU A 67 -12.57 -8.32 10.68
C LEU A 67 -11.51 -8.53 11.76
N SER A 68 -11.93 -8.86 12.99
CA SER A 68 -11.02 -9.19 14.10
C SER A 68 -10.15 -10.39 13.76
N ALA A 69 -10.74 -11.49 13.27
CA ALA A 69 -9.99 -12.68 12.88
C ALA A 69 -8.96 -12.39 11.76
N LYS A 70 -9.33 -11.56 10.78
CA LYS A 70 -8.39 -11.14 9.73
C LYS A 70 -7.23 -10.29 10.27
N LEU A 71 -7.49 -9.44 11.27
CA LEU A 71 -6.44 -8.65 11.92
C LEU A 71 -5.48 -9.55 12.69
N ASP A 72 -5.99 -10.57 13.39
CA ASP A 72 -5.15 -11.55 14.09
C ASP A 72 -4.25 -12.33 13.13
N ASP A 73 -4.79 -12.74 11.97
CA ASP A 73 -4.01 -13.42 10.92
C ASP A 73 -2.89 -12.51 10.37
N VAL A 74 -3.20 -11.24 10.13
CA VAL A 74 -2.22 -10.25 9.66
C VAL A 74 -1.13 -10.01 10.70
N ASP A 75 -1.49 -9.85 11.97
CA ASP A 75 -0.54 -9.66 13.07
C ASP A 75 0.41 -10.86 13.20
N LYS A 76 -0.14 -12.08 13.06
CA LYS A 76 0.67 -13.30 13.06
C LYS A 76 1.63 -13.34 11.88
N MET A 77 1.18 -13.03 10.67
CA MET A 77 2.05 -12.99 9.49
C MET A 77 3.19 -11.98 9.66
N ILE A 78 2.88 -10.77 10.11
CA ILE A 78 3.89 -9.72 10.35
C ILE A 78 4.87 -10.18 11.43
N SER A 79 4.36 -10.67 12.56
CA SER A 79 5.20 -11.14 13.67
C SER A 79 6.12 -12.28 13.24
N SER A 80 5.64 -13.24 12.45
CA SER A 80 6.44 -14.33 11.88
C SER A 80 7.54 -13.79 10.96
N THR A 81 7.20 -12.96 9.97
CA THR A 81 8.18 -12.38 9.05
C THR A 81 9.22 -11.52 9.78
N MET A 82 8.81 -10.73 10.76
CA MET A 82 9.72 -9.89 11.56
C MET A 82 10.60 -10.69 12.52
N ALA A 83 10.18 -11.88 12.94
CA ALA A 83 10.97 -12.80 13.76
C ALA A 83 11.98 -13.58 12.92
N GLU A 84 11.61 -13.94 11.68
CA GLU A 84 12.45 -14.72 10.77
C GLU A 84 13.60 -13.88 10.17
N ASP A 85 13.37 -12.60 9.88
CA ASP A 85 14.38 -11.72 9.29
C ASP A 85 14.50 -10.36 10.01
N PRO A 86 15.53 -10.20 10.87
CA PRO A 86 15.81 -8.93 11.54
C PRO A 86 16.09 -7.75 10.60
N GLN A 87 16.61 -8.01 9.39
CA GLN A 87 16.86 -6.96 8.39
C GLN A 87 15.55 -6.46 7.80
N VAL A 88 14.59 -7.35 7.52
CA VAL A 88 13.23 -6.97 7.10
C VAL A 88 12.56 -6.11 8.18
N ARG A 89 12.68 -6.50 9.45
CA ARG A 89 12.19 -5.70 10.57
C ARG A 89 12.81 -4.30 10.61
N SER A 90 14.13 -4.20 10.46
CA SER A 90 14.82 -2.91 10.45
C SER A 90 14.36 -2.04 9.28
N LEU A 91 14.23 -2.63 8.08
CA LEU A 91 13.77 -1.93 6.90
C LEU A 91 12.35 -1.38 7.10
N LEU A 92 11.39 -2.23 7.48
CA LEU A 92 10.00 -1.83 7.72
C LEU A 92 9.90 -0.73 8.79
N SER A 93 10.67 -0.84 9.88
CA SER A 93 10.70 0.19 10.91
C SER A 93 11.27 1.51 10.39
N SER A 94 12.37 1.45 9.62
CA SER A 94 13.04 2.65 9.08
C SER A 94 12.24 3.37 8.00
N THR A 95 11.37 2.66 7.29
CA THR A 95 10.51 3.21 6.23
C THR A 95 9.09 3.50 6.71
N SER A 96 8.82 3.42 8.01
CA SER A 96 7.47 3.58 8.60
C SER A 96 6.82 4.92 8.28
N ASP A 97 7.60 5.99 8.21
CA ASP A 97 7.12 7.32 7.84
C ASP A 97 6.50 7.37 6.42
N VAL A 98 6.82 6.40 5.56
CA VAL A 98 6.36 6.35 4.17
C VAL A 98 5.17 5.42 4.00
N TRP A 99 5.19 4.22 4.59
CA TRP A 99 4.10 3.25 4.39
C TRP A 99 2.93 3.41 5.38
N MET A 100 3.17 3.85 6.62
CA MET A 100 2.11 4.03 7.61
C MET A 100 1.01 5.00 7.12
N PRO A 101 1.33 6.20 6.59
CA PRO A 101 0.30 7.13 6.15
C PRO A 101 -0.59 6.59 5.02
N VAL A 102 -0.08 5.67 4.20
CA VAL A 102 -0.84 5.05 3.10
C VAL A 102 -1.82 4.01 3.64
N ILE A 103 -1.38 3.16 4.59
CA ILE A 103 -2.25 2.12 5.13
C ILE A 103 -3.32 2.66 6.08
N THR A 104 -3.00 3.73 6.84
CA THR A 104 -3.94 4.37 7.78
C THR A 104 -4.76 5.47 7.11
N ALA A 105 -4.61 5.68 5.80
CA ALA A 105 -5.37 6.68 5.06
C ALA A 105 -6.88 6.40 5.12
N SER A 106 -7.64 7.47 5.39
CA SER A 106 -9.11 7.44 5.31
C SER A 106 -9.59 7.21 3.87
N ALA A 107 -10.86 6.86 3.72
CA ALA A 107 -11.51 6.72 2.42
C ALA A 107 -11.34 7.98 1.54
N ASP A 108 -11.49 9.17 2.13
CA ASP A 108 -11.34 10.44 1.41
C ASP A 108 -9.90 10.71 0.99
N GLN A 109 -8.92 10.37 1.84
CA GLN A 109 -7.50 10.46 1.51
C GLN A 109 -7.14 9.51 0.35
N ARG A 110 -7.66 8.28 0.38
CA ARG A 110 -7.42 7.25 -0.65
C ARG A 110 -7.96 7.63 -2.03
N ARG A 111 -9.05 8.40 -2.10
CA ARG A 111 -9.56 8.95 -3.37
C ARG A 111 -8.56 9.89 -4.06
N GLY A 112 -7.65 10.48 -3.30
CA GLY A 112 -6.60 11.36 -3.80
C GLY A 112 -5.33 10.64 -4.30
N PHE A 113 -5.23 9.33 -4.03
CA PHE A 113 -4.10 8.50 -4.47
C PHE A 113 -4.18 8.27 -5.98
N THR A 114 -3.06 8.41 -6.67
CA THR A 114 -2.99 8.26 -8.12
C THR A 114 -2.52 6.86 -8.45
N ALA A 115 -3.42 6.04 -9.00
CA ALA A 115 -3.05 4.73 -9.55
C ALA A 115 -2.16 4.92 -10.78
N GLY A 116 -0.84 4.89 -10.59
CA GLY A 116 0.13 4.52 -11.62
C GLY A 116 0.04 5.21 -12.98
N THR A 117 -0.42 6.46 -13.08
CA THR A 117 -0.21 7.23 -14.32
C THR A 117 1.05 8.04 -14.13
N SER A 118 2.14 7.58 -14.73
CA SER A 118 3.28 8.43 -15.08
C SER A 118 2.74 9.79 -15.55
N SER A 119 3.07 10.84 -14.82
CA SER A 119 2.90 12.19 -15.31
C SER A 119 3.99 12.40 -16.36
N GLU A 120 3.69 12.13 -17.63
CA GLU A 120 4.47 12.63 -18.75
C GLU A 120 3.67 12.57 -20.07
N GLY A 121 3.61 13.72 -20.76
CA GLY A 121 3.28 13.76 -22.20
C GLY A 121 1.91 14.30 -22.62
N GLY A 122 1.45 15.40 -22.03
CA GLY A 122 0.27 16.15 -22.49
C GLY A 122 0.60 17.56 -22.98
N GLN A 123 1.59 17.72 -23.86
CA GLN A 123 1.73 18.98 -24.61
C GLN A 123 0.57 19.09 -25.61
N LYS A 124 -0.45 19.86 -25.26
CA LYS A 124 -1.25 20.58 -26.25
C LYS A 124 -0.46 21.83 -26.61
N GLU A 125 0.25 21.79 -27.73
CA GLU A 125 0.61 23.02 -28.43
C GLU A 125 -0.61 23.50 -29.24
N GLU A 126 -0.71 24.82 -29.22
CA GLU A 126 -1.71 25.71 -29.82
C GLU A 126 -1.72 25.64 -31.35
#